data_AF-A0A3C0Q2G7-F1
#
_entry.id   AF-A0A3C0Q2G7-F1
#
_cell.length_a   1.000
_cell.length_b   1.000
_cell.length_c   1.000
_cell.angle_alpha   90.00
_cell.angle_beta   90.00
_cell.angle_gamma   90.00
#
_symmetry.space_group_name_H-M   'P 1'
#
loop_
_entity.id
_entity.type
_entity.pdbx_description
1 polymer ?
#
loop_
_entity_poly.entity_id
_entity_poly.type
_entity_poly.pdbx_seq_one_letter_code
_entity_poly.pdbx_strand_id
1 'polypeptide(L)'
;MIFPVADARGRIVAFGGRVLPDHLRPPQRGDFKPPKYINSADTPLFHKGRTLYAGQHAKLAAKDHKLVVVEGYMDVIACHQAGFRGALAPLGTALTEEQISLLWKMIPLDEKEPVLCFDGDEAGYRAAVRAVERVLPLLKPQQSVRIAFLPEGEDPDTFIREKGKAAFEKLIHNARSLVDFLWSHQIAGKKFDTPESRAGLAAKLDELAAQIPEGQLQYYYKQMLRDKMRAFLGNSWKDFKGHKTKAGTMISLPNIGKQKADMLIPQIMLLTVLNHPQIYPYIADEFHRLEMNIPELDMIYHHTIDILENNMGEEEDDIDSLRLLTQLREQGLSEDLDEFLKQERLYIHAGFARPGEKNQPNDQGETGVELVVTGWKSLWNQWNRAVLTADIMAARLELARNMTPENESRMLALKQAVDDLGK
;
A
#
# COMPACT_ATOMS: atom_id res chain seq x y z
N MET A 1 34.94 -31.17 1.59
CA MET A 1 34.06 -31.20 2.79
C MET A 1 32.69 -31.74 2.39
N ILE A 2 32.06 -32.57 3.22
CA ILE A 2 30.78 -33.24 2.92
C ILE A 2 29.71 -32.78 3.90
N PHE A 3 28.51 -32.48 3.39
CA PHE A 3 27.33 -32.05 4.12
C PHE A 3 26.22 -33.10 3.94
N PRO A 4 25.89 -33.91 4.95
CA PRO A 4 24.82 -34.89 4.83
C PRO A 4 23.45 -34.21 4.76
N VAL A 5 22.60 -34.64 3.81
CA VAL A 5 21.24 -34.14 3.64
C VAL A 5 20.27 -35.21 4.13
N ALA A 6 19.47 -34.85 5.14
CA ALA A 6 18.51 -35.74 5.75
C ALA A 6 17.09 -35.50 5.24
N ASP A 7 16.28 -36.55 5.21
CA ASP A 7 14.84 -36.44 4.99
C ASP A 7 14.09 -35.96 6.25
N ALA A 8 12.77 -35.85 6.18
CA ALA A 8 11.94 -35.40 7.30
C ALA A 8 11.97 -36.32 8.53
N ARG A 9 12.49 -37.56 8.40
CA ARG A 9 12.67 -38.53 9.49
C ARG A 9 14.11 -38.57 10.01
N GLY A 10 15.02 -37.77 9.43
CA GLY A 10 16.43 -37.72 9.80
C GLY A 10 17.30 -38.78 9.15
N ARG A 11 16.78 -39.52 8.15
CA ARG A 11 17.58 -40.49 7.40
C ARG A 11 18.40 -39.75 6.36
N ILE A 12 19.68 -40.06 6.23
CA ILE A 12 20.52 -39.44 5.20
C ILE A 12 20.14 -39.99 3.83
N VAL A 13 19.75 -39.09 2.93
CA VAL A 13 19.26 -39.43 1.58
C VAL A 13 20.10 -38.83 0.46
N ALA A 14 20.94 -37.85 0.76
CA ALA A 14 21.84 -37.21 -0.19
C ALA A 14 23.01 -36.53 0.52
N PHE A 15 23.93 -35.98 -0.28
CA PHE A 15 25.07 -35.21 0.19
C PHE A 15 25.27 -33.95 -0.64
N GLY A 16 25.59 -32.85 0.04
CA GLY A 16 26.27 -31.70 -0.53
C GLY A 16 27.78 -31.86 -0.36
N GLY A 17 28.56 -31.34 -1.30
CA GLY A 17 30.01 -31.33 -1.25
C GLY A 17 30.54 -29.94 -1.54
N ARG A 18 31.50 -29.46 -0.74
CA ARG A 18 32.28 -28.26 -1.02
C ARG A 18 33.72 -28.65 -1.32
N VAL A 19 34.22 -28.13 -2.43
CA VAL A 19 35.62 -28.24 -2.81
C VAL A 19 36.48 -27.46 -1.82
N LEU A 20 37.58 -28.05 -1.39
CA LEU A 20 38.64 -27.36 -0.66
C LEU A 20 39.78 -27.12 -1.66
N PRO A 21 40.02 -25.87 -2.12
CA PRO A 21 40.98 -25.57 -3.18
C PRO A 21 42.37 -26.18 -2.92
N ASP A 22 42.85 -26.09 -1.67
CA ASP A 22 44.15 -26.59 -1.25
C ASP A 22 44.26 -28.13 -1.31
N HIS A 23 43.12 -28.82 -1.45
CA HIS A 23 43.02 -30.27 -1.55
C HIS A 23 42.51 -30.75 -2.92
N LEU A 24 42.42 -29.85 -3.91
CA LEU A 24 42.05 -30.23 -5.27
C LEU A 24 43.20 -31.02 -5.92
N ARG A 25 42.86 -32.22 -6.41
CA ARG A 25 43.77 -32.95 -7.31
C ARG A 25 43.69 -32.34 -8.70
N PRO A 26 44.80 -32.33 -9.46
CA PRO A 26 44.78 -31.93 -10.87
C PRO A 26 43.70 -32.70 -11.63
N PRO A 27 42.93 -32.06 -12.53
CA PRO A 27 41.90 -32.74 -13.30
C PRO A 27 42.52 -33.88 -14.13
N GLN A 28 41.89 -35.06 -14.10
CA GLN A 28 42.37 -36.22 -14.87
C GLN A 28 42.16 -36.07 -16.38
N ARG A 29 41.35 -35.09 -16.80
CA ARG A 29 41.11 -34.71 -18.20
C ARG A 29 40.90 -33.21 -18.33
N GLY A 30 41.65 -32.61 -19.25
CA GLY A 30 41.41 -31.26 -19.77
C GLY A 30 41.50 -30.13 -18.73
N ASP A 31 40.79 -29.06 -19.03
CA ASP A 31 40.63 -27.81 -18.29
C ASP A 31 39.47 -27.83 -17.28
N PHE A 32 39.04 -29.04 -16.86
CA PHE A 32 37.89 -29.19 -15.97
C PHE A 32 38.13 -28.50 -14.63
N LYS A 33 37.38 -27.43 -14.38
CA LYS A 33 37.34 -26.72 -13.10
C LYS A 33 36.11 -27.18 -12.30
N PRO A 34 36.29 -27.94 -11.21
CA PRO A 34 35.16 -28.40 -10.41
C PRO A 34 34.41 -27.21 -9.78
N PRO A 35 33.07 -27.28 -9.68
CA PRO A 35 32.29 -26.21 -9.07
C PRO A 35 32.61 -26.09 -7.57
N LYS A 36 32.42 -24.90 -7.01
CA LYS A 36 32.64 -24.62 -5.57
C LYS A 36 31.80 -25.54 -4.68
N TYR A 37 30.55 -25.77 -5.09
CA TYR A 37 29.61 -26.70 -4.45
C TYR A 37 29.02 -27.67 -5.47
N ILE A 38 28.77 -28.90 -5.04
CA ILE A 38 28.06 -29.93 -5.81
C ILE A 38 27.06 -30.65 -4.90
N ASN A 39 25.89 -30.99 -5.44
CA ASN A 39 24.87 -31.73 -4.73
C ASN A 39 24.63 -33.07 -5.43
N SER A 40 24.29 -34.11 -4.66
CA SER A 40 23.80 -35.38 -5.22
C SER A 40 22.75 -35.13 -6.30
N ALA A 41 22.75 -35.94 -7.36
CA ALA A 41 21.67 -35.95 -8.34
C ALA A 41 20.36 -36.42 -7.69
N ASP A 42 19.23 -36.14 -8.34
CA ASP A 42 17.94 -36.67 -7.90
C ASP A 42 17.97 -38.21 -7.95
N THR A 43 17.35 -38.83 -6.95
CA THR A 43 17.23 -40.29 -6.79
C THR A 43 15.82 -40.62 -6.29
N PRO A 44 15.39 -41.89 -6.30
CA PRO A 44 14.11 -42.28 -5.71
C PRO A 44 13.95 -41.91 -4.22
N LEU A 45 15.06 -41.70 -3.51
CA LEU A 45 15.07 -41.31 -2.09
C LEU A 45 15.26 -39.81 -1.88
N PHE A 46 15.67 -39.07 -2.91
CA PHE A 46 16.06 -37.67 -2.80
C PHE A 46 15.63 -36.87 -4.02
N HIS A 47 14.84 -35.83 -3.78
CA HIS A 47 14.45 -34.87 -4.79
C HIS A 47 14.78 -33.47 -4.30
N LYS A 48 15.64 -32.74 -5.03
CA LYS A 48 16.10 -31.40 -4.63
C LYS A 48 14.93 -30.44 -4.39
N GLY A 49 13.98 -30.41 -5.32
CA GLY A 49 12.83 -29.51 -5.29
C GLY A 49 11.80 -29.78 -4.18
N ARG A 50 11.97 -30.80 -3.34
CA ARG A 50 11.09 -31.04 -2.16
C ARG A 50 11.86 -31.21 -0.85
N THR A 51 13.18 -31.07 -0.90
CA THR A 51 14.07 -31.28 0.24
C THR A 51 14.77 -29.97 0.57
N LEU A 52 14.86 -29.67 1.87
CA LEU A 52 15.58 -28.52 2.39
C LEU A 52 16.72 -29.03 3.28
N TYR A 53 17.92 -28.47 3.11
CA TYR A 53 19.02 -28.73 4.02
C TYR A 53 18.64 -28.30 5.44
N ALA A 54 18.98 -29.12 6.44
CA ALA A 54 18.56 -28.96 7.83
C ALA A 54 17.03 -28.90 8.06
N GLY A 55 16.20 -29.27 7.08
CA GLY A 55 14.73 -29.18 7.21
C GLY A 55 14.15 -29.96 8.39
N GLN A 56 14.72 -31.13 8.74
CA GLN A 56 14.32 -31.86 9.95
C GLN A 56 14.63 -31.08 11.24
N HIS A 57 15.86 -30.54 11.36
CA HIS A 57 16.27 -29.75 12.52
C HIS A 57 15.41 -28.50 12.67
N ALA A 58 15.20 -27.79 11.56
CA ALA A 58 14.37 -26.59 11.51
C ALA A 58 12.91 -26.89 11.88
N LYS A 59 12.34 -27.99 11.39
CA LYS A 59 10.99 -28.44 11.78
C LYS A 59 10.87 -28.69 13.29
N LEU A 60 11.86 -29.33 13.90
CA LEU A 60 11.86 -29.58 15.34
C LEU A 60 12.00 -28.27 16.13
N ALA A 61 12.76 -27.32 15.61
CA ALA A 61 12.98 -26.01 16.23
C ALA A 61 11.83 -25.02 16.00
N ALA A 62 10.95 -25.26 15.02
CA ALA A 62 9.91 -24.31 14.55
C ALA A 62 8.90 -23.89 15.62
N LYS A 63 8.82 -24.62 16.74
CA LYS A 63 7.98 -24.26 17.89
C LYS A 63 8.52 -23.04 18.64
N ASP A 64 9.84 -22.96 18.77
CA ASP A 64 10.53 -21.97 19.61
C ASP A 64 11.41 -21.01 18.79
N HIS A 65 11.59 -21.30 17.51
CA HIS A 65 12.45 -20.52 16.60
C HIS A 65 11.73 -20.21 15.29
N LYS A 66 11.89 -18.98 14.81
CA LYS A 66 11.44 -18.59 13.46
C LYS A 66 12.21 -19.38 12.41
N LEU A 67 11.50 -19.84 11.38
CA LEU A 67 12.15 -20.45 10.22
C LEU A 67 12.82 -19.37 9.37
N VAL A 68 14.10 -19.56 9.08
CA VAL A 68 14.90 -18.64 8.26
C VAL A 68 15.48 -19.43 7.10
N VAL A 69 15.11 -19.06 5.88
CA VAL A 69 15.65 -19.65 4.65
C VAL A 69 16.85 -18.83 4.23
N VAL A 70 18.02 -19.45 4.22
CA VAL A 70 19.29 -18.87 3.73
C VAL A 70 19.75 -19.62 2.46
N GLU A 71 20.78 -19.12 1.77
CA GLU A 71 21.17 -19.62 0.45
C GLU A 71 21.91 -20.97 0.48
N GLY A 72 22.79 -21.19 1.47
CA GLY A 72 23.75 -22.30 1.43
C GLY A 72 23.94 -23.08 2.73
N TYR A 73 24.67 -24.20 2.60
CA TYR A 73 25.00 -25.09 3.73
C TYR A 73 25.75 -24.38 4.85
N MET A 74 26.74 -23.56 4.49
CA MET A 74 27.59 -22.85 5.44
C MET A 74 26.80 -21.81 6.21
N ASP A 75 25.90 -21.11 5.55
CA ASP A 75 25.01 -20.12 6.14
C ASP A 75 24.11 -20.74 7.19
N VAL A 76 23.54 -21.92 6.90
CA VAL A 76 22.75 -22.68 7.87
C VAL A 76 23.59 -23.07 9.08
N ILE A 77 24.82 -23.55 8.86
CA ILE A 77 25.72 -23.95 9.95
C ILE A 77 26.09 -22.74 10.81
N ALA A 78 26.43 -21.60 10.20
CA ALA A 78 26.75 -20.36 10.91
C ALA A 78 25.54 -19.85 11.71
N CYS A 79 24.34 -19.86 11.11
CA CYS A 79 23.09 -19.55 11.79
C CYS A 79 22.87 -20.46 13.01
N HIS A 80 23.04 -21.78 12.85
CA HIS A 80 22.86 -22.75 13.94
C HIS A 80 23.88 -22.55 15.06
N GLN A 81 25.15 -22.27 14.72
CA GLN A 81 26.20 -21.94 15.69
C GLN A 81 25.87 -20.67 16.50
N ALA A 82 25.24 -19.68 15.86
CA ALA A 82 24.76 -18.47 16.53
C ALA A 82 23.41 -18.65 17.27
N GLY A 83 22.80 -19.84 17.22
CA GLY A 83 21.58 -20.19 17.94
C GLY A 83 20.28 -20.03 17.14
N PHE A 84 20.34 -19.71 15.85
CA PHE A 84 19.18 -19.66 14.95
C PHE A 84 18.86 -21.05 14.42
N ARG A 85 18.35 -21.93 15.29
CA ARG A 85 18.10 -23.36 15.00
C ARG A 85 17.00 -23.62 13.97
N GLY A 86 16.17 -22.62 13.68
CA GLY A 86 15.17 -22.66 12.60
C GLY A 86 15.74 -22.40 11.21
N ALA A 87 17.05 -22.15 11.07
CA ALA A 87 17.65 -21.87 9.77
C ALA A 87 17.75 -23.14 8.91
N LEU A 88 17.50 -23.00 7.60
CA LEU A 88 17.54 -24.05 6.59
C LEU A 88 17.87 -23.45 5.21
N ALA A 89 18.17 -24.29 4.21
CA ALA A 89 18.50 -23.80 2.86
C ALA A 89 17.96 -24.70 1.74
N PRO A 90 17.65 -24.16 0.55
CA PRO A 90 17.46 -24.95 -0.65
C PRO A 90 18.79 -25.57 -1.11
N LEU A 91 18.71 -26.61 -1.94
CA LEU A 91 19.88 -27.43 -2.31
C LEU A 91 20.45 -26.97 -3.65
N GLY A 92 20.90 -25.70 -3.70
CA GLY A 92 21.53 -25.10 -4.89
C GLY A 92 20.54 -24.81 -6.03
N THR A 93 19.28 -24.56 -5.70
CA THR A 93 18.22 -24.19 -6.64
C THR A 93 17.44 -23.00 -6.08
N ALA A 94 16.75 -22.26 -6.93
CA ALA A 94 15.74 -21.33 -6.45
C ALA A 94 14.69 -22.10 -5.63
N LEU A 95 14.10 -21.43 -4.65
CA LEU A 95 13.04 -21.99 -3.81
C LEU A 95 11.86 -22.43 -4.67
N THR A 96 11.40 -23.67 -4.50
CA THR A 96 10.28 -24.26 -5.25
C THR A 96 8.95 -24.14 -4.51
N GLU A 97 7.86 -24.35 -5.24
CA GLU A 97 6.49 -24.34 -4.73
C GLU A 97 6.27 -25.42 -3.66
N GLU A 98 6.84 -26.62 -3.84
CA GLU A 98 6.77 -27.68 -2.83
C GLU A 98 7.58 -27.35 -1.59
N GLN A 99 8.73 -26.69 -1.73
CA GLN A 99 9.53 -26.22 -0.61
C GLN A 99 8.79 -25.11 0.17
N ILE A 100 8.18 -24.15 -0.52
CA ILE A 100 7.34 -23.10 0.11
C ILE A 100 6.21 -23.74 0.91
N SER A 101 5.47 -24.67 0.28
CA SER A 101 4.40 -25.41 0.94
C SER A 101 4.90 -26.21 2.15
N LEU A 102 6.11 -26.77 2.07
CA LEU A 102 6.75 -27.49 3.17
C LEU A 102 7.09 -26.56 4.34
N LEU A 103 7.59 -25.35 4.08
CA LEU A 103 7.89 -24.36 5.13
C LEU A 103 6.66 -24.04 5.97
N TRP A 104 5.53 -23.73 5.33
CA TRP A 104 4.29 -23.45 6.05
C TRP A 104 3.76 -24.66 6.83
N LYS A 105 4.00 -25.89 6.34
CA LYS A 105 3.65 -27.13 7.07
C LYS A 105 4.55 -27.37 8.29
N MET A 106 5.78 -26.87 8.28
CA MET A 106 6.72 -27.02 9.41
C MET A 106 6.37 -26.10 10.58
N ILE A 107 5.74 -24.96 10.32
CA ILE A 107 5.38 -23.98 11.35
C ILE A 107 4.08 -24.42 12.04
N PRO A 108 4.11 -24.69 13.36
CA PRO A 108 2.94 -25.19 14.10
C PRO A 108 1.97 -24.07 14.54
N LEU A 109 2.31 -22.81 14.27
CA LEU A 109 1.50 -21.64 14.59
C LEU A 109 0.39 -21.43 13.56
N ASP A 110 -0.66 -20.70 13.96
CA ASP A 110 -1.73 -20.26 13.06
C ASP A 110 -1.14 -19.37 11.95
N GLU A 111 -0.40 -18.34 12.35
CA GLU A 111 0.34 -17.47 11.43
C GLU A 111 1.68 -18.08 11.00
N LYS A 112 1.77 -18.40 9.72
CA LYS A 112 2.89 -19.12 9.10
C LYS A 112 3.67 -18.18 8.20
N GLU A 113 4.70 -17.58 8.77
CA GLU A 113 5.47 -16.52 8.13
C GLU A 113 6.99 -16.76 8.25
N PRO A 114 7.56 -17.73 7.48
CA PRO A 114 9.01 -17.91 7.42
C PRO A 114 9.70 -16.66 6.84
N VAL A 115 10.94 -16.43 7.24
CA VAL A 115 11.77 -15.35 6.70
C VAL A 115 12.66 -15.90 5.60
N LEU A 116 12.57 -15.31 4.41
CA LEU A 116 13.48 -15.55 3.30
C LEU A 116 14.62 -14.53 3.38
N CYS A 117 15.83 -14.98 3.70
CA CYS A 117 17.01 -14.15 3.87
C CYS A 117 17.91 -14.30 2.64
N PHE A 118 18.03 -13.20 1.89
CA PHE A 118 18.83 -13.14 0.68
C PHE A 118 20.09 -12.31 0.89
N ASP A 119 21.12 -12.64 0.14
CA ASP A 119 22.34 -11.83 0.06
C ASP A 119 22.02 -10.42 -0.46
N GLY A 120 22.81 -9.43 -0.04
CA GLY A 120 22.57 -8.01 -0.34
C GLY A 120 22.90 -7.56 -1.76
N ASP A 121 23.10 -8.49 -2.69
CA ASP A 121 23.50 -8.20 -4.07
C ASP A 121 22.34 -8.30 -5.07
N GLU A 122 22.61 -7.94 -6.34
CA GLU A 122 21.62 -8.01 -7.42
C GLU A 122 21.17 -9.45 -7.74
N ALA A 123 21.97 -10.46 -7.42
CA ALA A 123 21.57 -11.85 -7.61
C ALA A 123 20.56 -12.26 -6.53
N GLY A 124 20.80 -11.88 -5.27
CA GLY A 124 19.89 -12.05 -4.13
C GLY A 124 18.57 -11.31 -4.34
N TYR A 125 18.61 -10.06 -4.84
CA TYR A 125 17.38 -9.34 -5.17
C TYR A 125 16.54 -10.04 -6.24
N ARG A 126 17.17 -10.48 -7.34
CA ARG A 126 16.48 -11.26 -8.38
C ARG A 126 15.95 -12.60 -7.87
N ALA A 127 16.65 -13.23 -6.91
CA ALA A 127 16.17 -14.45 -6.26
C ALA A 127 14.93 -14.18 -5.40
N ALA A 128 14.90 -13.07 -4.67
CA ALA A 128 13.74 -12.63 -3.89
C ALA A 128 12.51 -12.39 -4.77
N VAL A 129 12.66 -11.69 -5.90
CA VAL A 129 11.56 -11.47 -6.86
C VAL A 129 10.99 -12.81 -7.35
N ARG A 130 11.85 -13.73 -7.80
CA ARG A 130 11.40 -15.07 -8.24
C ARG A 130 10.73 -15.88 -7.13
N ALA A 131 11.22 -15.78 -5.90
CA ALA A 131 10.61 -16.47 -4.77
C ALA A 131 9.20 -15.92 -4.51
N VAL A 132 9.03 -14.60 -4.55
CA VAL A 132 7.74 -13.94 -4.36
C VAL A 132 6.74 -14.29 -5.46
N GLU A 133 7.17 -14.32 -6.72
CA GLU A 133 6.34 -14.77 -7.86
C GLU A 133 5.81 -16.21 -7.66
N ARG A 134 6.60 -17.09 -7.03
CA ARG A 134 6.14 -18.45 -6.69
C ARG A 134 5.26 -18.51 -5.44
N VAL A 135 5.42 -17.57 -4.52
CA VAL A 135 4.63 -17.52 -3.29
C VAL A 135 3.20 -17.09 -3.58
N LEU A 136 2.99 -16.09 -4.45
CA LEU A 136 1.67 -15.49 -4.68
C LEU A 136 0.57 -16.50 -5.03
N PRO A 137 0.77 -17.44 -5.98
CA PRO A 137 -0.24 -18.43 -6.34
C PRO A 137 -0.52 -19.48 -5.26
N LEU A 138 0.34 -19.58 -4.25
CA LEU A 138 0.23 -20.56 -3.16
C LEU A 138 -0.36 -19.97 -1.89
N LEU A 139 -0.54 -18.64 -1.83
CA LEU A 139 -1.00 -17.95 -0.64
C LEU A 139 -2.39 -18.41 -0.22
N LYS A 140 -2.54 -18.60 1.09
CA LYS A 140 -3.78 -18.93 1.78
C LYS A 140 -3.90 -18.08 3.04
N PRO A 141 -5.10 -17.96 3.64
CA PRO A 141 -5.23 -17.31 4.94
C PRO A 141 -4.19 -17.81 5.93
N GLN A 142 -3.58 -16.88 6.67
CA GLN A 142 -2.53 -17.12 7.67
C GLN A 142 -1.20 -17.67 7.12
N GLN A 143 -1.01 -17.75 5.80
CA GLN A 143 0.26 -18.13 5.18
C GLN A 143 0.86 -16.93 4.45
N SER A 144 2.11 -16.59 4.75
CA SER A 144 2.84 -15.54 4.05
C SER A 144 4.36 -15.80 4.16
N VAL A 145 5.17 -14.85 3.72
CA VAL A 145 6.62 -14.85 3.89
C VAL A 145 7.09 -13.45 4.25
N ARG A 146 8.21 -13.33 4.96
CA ARG A 146 8.96 -12.07 5.07
C ARG A 146 10.22 -12.11 4.24
N ILE A 147 10.65 -10.96 3.77
CA ILE A 147 11.85 -10.81 2.95
C ILE A 147 12.89 -9.99 3.73
N ALA A 148 14.03 -10.60 3.99
CA ALA A 148 15.20 -9.96 4.58
C ALA A 148 16.33 -9.91 3.56
N PHE A 149 17.03 -8.77 3.53
CA PHE A 149 18.24 -8.59 2.73
C PHE A 149 19.40 -8.29 3.66
N LEU A 150 20.51 -8.98 3.43
CA LEU A 150 21.79 -8.64 4.04
C LEU A 150 22.37 -7.35 3.40
N PRO A 151 23.36 -6.71 4.04
CA PRO A 151 24.14 -5.67 3.39
C PRO A 151 24.87 -6.21 2.14
N GLU A 152 25.21 -5.32 1.22
CA GLU A 152 25.93 -5.68 0.00
C GLU A 152 27.27 -6.37 0.34
N GLY A 153 27.52 -7.51 -0.31
CA GLY A 153 28.74 -8.31 -0.13
C GLY A 153 28.77 -9.20 1.12
N GLU A 154 27.70 -9.21 1.92
CA GLU A 154 27.58 -10.06 3.10
C GLU A 154 26.74 -11.31 2.84
N ASP A 155 27.16 -12.44 3.41
CA ASP A 155 26.35 -13.65 3.59
C ASP A 155 26.01 -13.84 5.09
N PRO A 156 25.10 -14.75 5.47
CA PRO A 156 24.78 -14.95 6.88
C PRO A 156 26.00 -15.32 7.74
N ASP A 157 26.99 -16.04 7.21
CA ASP A 157 28.20 -16.43 7.93
C ASP A 157 29.09 -15.22 8.24
N THR A 158 29.43 -14.42 7.23
CA THR A 158 30.21 -13.18 7.38
C THR A 158 29.48 -12.18 8.27
N PHE A 159 28.19 -11.96 8.03
CA PHE A 159 27.42 -10.97 8.78
C PHE A 159 27.30 -11.32 10.27
N ILE A 160 27.01 -12.57 10.60
CA ILE A 160 26.91 -13.03 12.00
C ILE A 160 28.27 -12.93 12.69
N ARG A 161 29.36 -13.31 12.01
CA ARG A 161 30.71 -13.26 12.55
C ARG A 161 31.18 -11.82 12.81
N GLU A 162 30.85 -10.89 11.93
CA GLU A 162 31.28 -9.50 12.03
C GLU A 162 30.38 -8.63 12.91
N LYS A 163 29.05 -8.77 12.79
CA LYS A 163 28.06 -7.92 13.48
C LYS A 163 27.42 -8.59 14.68
N GLY A 164 27.60 -9.90 14.84
CA GLY A 164 27.10 -10.68 15.96
C GLY A 164 25.64 -11.11 15.84
N LYS A 165 25.26 -12.04 16.72
CA LYS A 165 23.91 -12.61 16.81
C LYS A 165 22.80 -11.55 16.88
N ALA A 166 22.97 -10.54 17.75
CA ALA A 166 21.94 -9.52 17.98
C ALA A 166 21.63 -8.68 16.72
N ALA A 167 22.64 -8.42 15.88
CA ALA A 167 22.44 -7.72 14.62
C ALA A 167 21.62 -8.57 13.63
N PHE A 168 21.92 -9.86 13.54
CA PHE A 168 21.18 -10.79 12.68
C PHE A 168 19.74 -10.96 13.17
N GLU A 169 19.53 -11.08 14.47
CA GLU A 169 18.18 -11.14 15.07
C GLU A 169 17.36 -9.88 14.73
N LYS A 170 17.96 -8.70 14.84
CA LYS A 170 17.33 -7.43 14.45
C LYS A 170 16.99 -7.39 12.95
N LEU A 171 17.88 -7.90 12.10
CA LEU A 171 17.66 -7.99 10.65
C LEU A 171 16.47 -8.90 10.32
N ILE A 172 16.39 -10.08 10.94
CA ILE A 172 15.28 -11.03 10.77
C ILE A 172 13.97 -10.47 11.32
N HIS A 173 14.00 -9.76 12.46
CA HIS A 173 12.84 -9.08 13.02
C HIS A 173 12.31 -7.98 12.10
N ASN A 174 13.20 -7.22 11.48
CA ASN A 174 12.86 -6.11 10.57
C ASN A 174 12.66 -6.56 9.11
N ALA A 175 12.58 -7.86 8.85
CA ALA A 175 12.27 -8.39 7.54
C ALA A 175 10.96 -7.77 7.03
N ARG A 176 10.94 -7.38 5.75
CA ARG A 176 9.78 -6.72 5.14
C ARG A 176 8.65 -7.72 4.96
N SER A 177 7.41 -7.27 5.14
CA SER A 177 6.25 -8.08 4.77
C SER A 177 6.22 -8.33 3.27
N LEU A 178 5.52 -9.36 2.82
CA LEU A 178 5.36 -9.66 1.40
C LEU A 178 4.79 -8.47 0.61
N VAL A 179 3.75 -7.82 1.15
CA VAL A 179 3.12 -6.66 0.51
C VAL A 179 4.03 -5.44 0.45
N ASP A 180 4.85 -5.19 1.49
CA ASP A 180 5.84 -4.11 1.48
C ASP A 180 6.93 -4.35 0.43
N PHE A 181 7.38 -5.60 0.31
CA PHE A 181 8.36 -5.96 -0.70
C PHE A 181 7.80 -5.77 -2.11
N LEU A 182 6.62 -6.32 -2.41
CA LEU A 182 5.93 -6.15 -3.69
C LEU A 182 5.80 -4.68 -4.08
N TRP A 183 5.29 -3.87 -3.13
CA TRP A 183 5.15 -2.43 -3.33
C TRP A 183 6.50 -1.77 -3.65
N SER A 184 7.50 -1.98 -2.80
CA SER A 184 8.83 -1.37 -2.97
C SER A 184 9.49 -1.76 -4.30
N HIS A 185 9.30 -3.01 -4.73
CA HIS A 185 9.81 -3.50 -6.01
C HIS A 185 9.14 -2.80 -7.20
N GLN A 186 7.82 -2.58 -7.15
CA GLN A 186 7.12 -1.95 -8.27
C GLN A 186 7.50 -0.48 -8.47
N ILE A 187 7.78 0.25 -7.39
CA ILE A 187 8.13 1.68 -7.46
C ILE A 187 9.63 1.95 -7.63
N ALA A 188 10.49 0.96 -7.36
CA ALA A 188 11.94 1.14 -7.39
C ALA A 188 12.42 1.66 -8.76
N GLY A 189 13.13 2.80 -8.75
CA GLY A 189 13.75 3.37 -9.95
C GLY A 189 12.79 3.92 -11.00
N LYS A 190 11.49 4.04 -10.70
CA LYS A 190 10.46 4.52 -11.64
C LYS A 190 9.84 5.85 -11.19
N LYS A 191 9.38 6.62 -12.17
CA LYS A 191 8.60 7.86 -11.95
C LYS A 191 7.14 7.60 -12.31
N PHE A 192 6.24 8.24 -11.57
CA PHE A 192 4.79 8.11 -11.72
C PHE A 192 4.12 9.49 -11.75
N ASP A 193 4.64 10.36 -12.61
CA ASP A 193 4.25 11.76 -12.78
C ASP A 193 3.04 11.94 -13.71
N THR A 194 2.81 11.02 -14.66
CA THR A 194 1.66 11.10 -15.58
C THR A 194 0.48 10.21 -15.16
N PRO A 195 -0.76 10.51 -15.57
CA PRO A 195 -1.91 9.62 -15.39
C PRO A 195 -1.68 8.21 -15.96
N GLU A 196 -1.06 8.08 -17.14
CA GLU A 196 -0.78 6.80 -17.79
C GLU A 196 0.20 5.96 -16.96
N SER A 197 1.27 6.57 -16.44
CA SER A 197 2.24 5.88 -15.59
C SER A 197 1.62 5.39 -14.27
N ARG A 198 0.71 6.19 -13.68
CA ARG A 198 -0.05 5.82 -12.48
C ARG A 198 -1.06 4.71 -12.75
N ALA A 199 -1.80 4.80 -13.86
CA ALA A 199 -2.71 3.75 -14.30
C ALA A 199 -1.96 2.44 -14.57
N GLY A 200 -0.77 2.51 -15.19
CA GLY A 200 0.11 1.37 -15.41
C GLY A 200 0.59 0.72 -14.10
N LEU A 201 0.94 1.52 -13.09
CA LEU A 201 1.28 1.01 -11.76
C LEU A 201 0.08 0.31 -11.11
N ALA A 202 -1.10 0.94 -11.13
CA ALA A 202 -2.31 0.38 -10.56
C ALA A 202 -2.66 -0.97 -11.22
N ALA A 203 -2.63 -1.03 -12.56
CA ALA A 203 -2.85 -2.25 -13.32
C ALA A 203 -1.84 -3.35 -12.94
N LYS A 204 -0.56 -3.00 -12.79
CA LYS A 204 0.47 -3.99 -12.41
C LYS A 204 0.28 -4.53 -11.00
N LEU A 205 -0.12 -3.70 -10.06
CA LEU A 205 -0.42 -4.10 -8.68
C LEU A 205 -1.66 -5.00 -8.63
N ASP A 206 -2.70 -4.67 -9.39
CA ASP A 206 -3.90 -5.50 -9.51
C ASP A 206 -3.59 -6.85 -10.18
N GLU A 207 -2.70 -6.90 -11.18
CA GLU A 207 -2.21 -8.13 -11.81
C GLU A 207 -1.46 -9.03 -10.81
N LEU A 208 -0.56 -8.46 -10.00
CA LEU A 208 0.17 -9.22 -8.97
C LEU A 208 -0.78 -9.80 -7.93
N ALA A 209 -1.71 -8.99 -7.42
CA ALA A 209 -2.71 -9.47 -6.48
C ALA A 209 -3.63 -10.53 -7.09
N ALA A 210 -3.91 -10.46 -8.41
CA ALA A 210 -4.74 -11.44 -9.11
C ALA A 210 -4.14 -12.84 -9.21
N GLN A 211 -2.84 -13.00 -8.93
CA GLN A 211 -2.24 -14.33 -8.83
C GLN A 211 -2.67 -15.08 -7.57
N ILE A 212 -3.20 -14.39 -6.56
CA ILE A 212 -3.65 -14.98 -5.30
C ILE A 212 -5.01 -15.67 -5.55
N PRO A 213 -5.12 -16.99 -5.36
CA PRO A 213 -6.34 -17.73 -5.70
C PRO A 213 -7.49 -17.50 -4.71
N GLU A 214 -7.18 -17.21 -3.45
CA GLU A 214 -8.17 -17.02 -2.38
C GLU A 214 -8.78 -15.61 -2.46
N GLY A 215 -10.07 -15.52 -2.85
CA GLY A 215 -10.71 -14.24 -3.19
C GLY A 215 -10.72 -13.19 -2.07
N GLN A 216 -10.93 -13.60 -0.82
CA GLN A 216 -10.89 -12.66 0.31
C GLN A 216 -9.46 -12.17 0.60
N LEU A 217 -8.46 -13.06 0.48
CA LEU A 217 -7.06 -12.67 0.66
C LEU A 217 -6.59 -11.74 -0.47
N GLN A 218 -6.97 -12.07 -1.71
CA GLN A 218 -6.76 -11.22 -2.88
C GLN A 218 -7.34 -9.81 -2.67
N TYR A 219 -8.57 -9.71 -2.15
CA TYR A 219 -9.21 -8.43 -1.85
C TYR A 219 -8.36 -7.59 -0.89
N TYR A 220 -7.92 -8.17 0.23
CA TYR A 220 -7.08 -7.44 1.20
C TYR A 220 -5.72 -7.04 0.62
N TYR A 221 -5.09 -7.89 -0.19
CA TYR A 221 -3.84 -7.51 -0.88
C TYR A 221 -4.05 -6.33 -1.84
N LYS A 222 -5.13 -6.34 -2.64
CA LYS A 222 -5.48 -5.19 -3.52
C LYS A 222 -5.69 -3.92 -2.70
N GLN A 223 -6.44 -4.00 -1.61
CA GLN A 223 -6.69 -2.86 -0.73
C GLN A 223 -5.38 -2.29 -0.17
N MET A 224 -4.52 -3.13 0.41
CA MET A 224 -3.24 -2.68 0.98
C MET A 224 -2.31 -2.06 -0.07
N LEU A 225 -2.24 -2.63 -1.28
CA LEU A 225 -1.43 -2.07 -2.37
C LEU A 225 -2.00 -0.74 -2.87
N ARG A 226 -3.33 -0.59 -2.93
CA ARG A 226 -3.99 0.68 -3.26
C ARG A 226 -3.75 1.75 -2.19
N ASP A 227 -3.87 1.40 -0.92
CA ASP A 227 -3.59 2.31 0.19
C ASP A 227 -2.14 2.81 0.15
N LYS A 228 -1.19 1.91 -0.13
CA LYS A 228 0.22 2.27 -0.36
C LYS A 228 0.40 3.19 -1.57
N MET A 229 -0.30 2.93 -2.67
CA MET A 229 -0.29 3.79 -3.85
C MET A 229 -0.80 5.19 -3.55
N ARG A 230 -1.94 5.30 -2.84
CA ARG A 230 -2.49 6.58 -2.42
C ARG A 230 -1.54 7.33 -1.50
N ALA A 231 -0.96 6.65 -0.50
CA ALA A 231 0.02 7.26 0.39
C ALA A 231 1.28 7.73 -0.34
N PHE A 232 1.78 6.96 -1.31
CA PHE A 232 2.96 7.32 -2.10
C PHE A 232 2.70 8.50 -3.04
N LEU A 233 1.58 8.48 -3.78
CA LEU A 233 1.21 9.58 -4.68
C LEU A 233 0.79 10.83 -3.90
N GLY A 234 0.09 10.66 -2.78
CA GLY A 234 -0.27 11.73 -1.85
C GLY A 234 0.95 12.36 -1.15
N ASN A 235 2.02 11.59 -0.92
CA ASN A 235 3.31 12.11 -0.45
C ASN A 235 4.14 12.74 -1.59
N SER A 236 4.05 12.23 -2.83
CA SER A 236 4.62 12.90 -4.01
C SER A 236 4.00 14.30 -4.24
N TRP A 237 2.74 14.49 -3.83
CA TRP A 237 2.09 15.80 -3.76
C TRP A 237 2.63 16.71 -2.64
N LYS A 238 3.28 16.16 -1.60
CA LYS A 238 4.01 16.96 -0.60
C LYS A 238 5.40 17.38 -1.10
N ASP A 239 6.09 16.53 -1.88
CA ASP A 239 7.42 16.86 -2.42
C ASP A 239 7.37 17.85 -3.60
N PHE A 240 6.23 17.98 -4.27
CA PHE A 240 5.95 19.10 -5.18
C PHE A 240 5.89 20.47 -4.47
N LYS A 241 5.79 20.54 -3.13
CA LYS A 241 5.96 21.79 -2.37
C LYS A 241 7.43 22.22 -2.20
N GLY A 242 8.40 21.46 -2.73
CA GLY A 242 9.83 21.73 -2.59
C GLY A 242 10.42 22.72 -3.61
N HIS A 243 9.75 22.98 -4.73
CA HIS A 243 10.14 24.08 -5.61
C HIS A 243 9.35 25.33 -5.20
N LYS A 244 10.05 26.35 -4.69
CA LYS A 244 9.50 27.69 -4.49
C LYS A 244 9.10 28.27 -5.85
N THR A 245 7.94 27.88 -6.37
CA THR A 245 7.21 28.67 -7.34
C THR A 245 6.35 29.67 -6.58
N LYS A 246 6.48 30.94 -6.95
CA LYS A 246 5.72 32.04 -6.37
C LYS A 246 4.24 31.83 -6.72
N ALA A 247 3.40 31.93 -5.70
CA ALA A 247 1.96 32.20 -5.76
C ALA A 247 1.09 31.26 -6.61
N GLY A 248 0.36 30.38 -5.91
CA GLY A 248 -0.74 29.56 -6.41
C GLY A 248 -1.48 28.95 -5.22
N THR A 249 -2.19 29.81 -4.49
CA THR A 249 -3.23 29.57 -3.47
C THR A 249 -3.23 28.22 -2.74
N MET A 250 -2.45 28.11 -1.66
CA MET A 250 -2.83 27.23 -0.54
C MET A 250 -4.15 27.80 0.00
N ILE A 251 -5.27 27.09 -0.19
CA ILE A 251 -6.56 27.47 0.39
C ILE A 251 -6.40 27.37 1.90
N SER A 252 -6.09 28.50 2.53
CA SER A 252 -6.15 28.60 3.98
C SER A 252 -7.61 28.74 4.33
N LEU A 253 -8.19 27.72 4.98
CA LEU A 253 -9.39 27.96 5.77
C LEU A 253 -9.14 29.20 6.62
N PRO A 254 -10.05 30.17 6.62
CA PRO A 254 -9.96 31.27 7.55
C PRO A 254 -9.97 30.70 8.97
N ASN A 255 -9.17 31.28 9.87
CA ASN A 255 -9.11 30.87 11.27
C ASN A 255 -10.41 31.32 11.98
N ILE A 256 -11.52 30.67 11.62
CA ILE A 256 -12.86 30.95 12.11
C ILE A 256 -13.25 29.80 13.04
N GLY A 257 -13.87 30.12 14.18
CA GLY A 257 -14.34 29.10 15.12
C GLY A 257 -15.27 28.07 14.47
N LYS A 258 -15.23 26.83 14.95
CA LYS A 258 -15.91 25.63 14.40
C LYS A 258 -17.33 25.92 13.89
N GLN A 259 -18.17 26.55 14.71
CA GLN A 259 -19.58 26.85 14.37
C GLN A 259 -19.75 27.69 13.10
N LYS A 260 -18.85 28.64 12.85
CA LYS A 260 -18.91 29.46 11.63
C LYS A 260 -18.33 28.73 10.42
N ALA A 261 -17.36 27.82 10.61
CA ALA A 261 -16.83 26.98 9.53
C ALA A 261 -17.89 25.98 9.04
N ASP A 262 -18.66 25.38 9.97
CA ASP A 262 -19.77 24.47 9.69
C ASP A 262 -20.94 25.13 8.94
N MET A 263 -21.07 26.46 9.06
CA MET A 263 -22.03 27.23 8.27
C MET A 263 -21.45 27.65 6.92
N LEU A 264 -20.18 28.10 6.87
CA LEU A 264 -19.60 28.76 5.70
C LEU A 264 -19.13 27.78 4.62
N ILE A 265 -18.57 26.62 5.03
CA ILE A 265 -17.92 25.71 4.07
C ILE A 265 -18.94 25.02 3.16
N PRO A 266 -20.06 24.44 3.66
CA PRO A 266 -21.08 23.87 2.78
C PRO A 266 -21.62 24.88 1.75
N GLN A 267 -21.76 26.15 2.15
CA GLN A 267 -22.15 27.24 1.24
C GLN A 267 -21.13 27.43 0.11
N ILE A 268 -19.84 27.53 0.44
CA ILE A 268 -18.78 27.66 -0.56
C ILE A 268 -18.78 26.44 -1.51
N MET A 269 -19.03 25.24 -0.98
CA MET A 269 -19.04 24.01 -1.76
C MET A 269 -20.21 23.94 -2.73
N LEU A 270 -21.42 24.33 -2.30
CA LEU A 270 -22.58 24.51 -3.18
C LEU A 270 -22.33 25.59 -4.23
N LEU A 271 -21.83 26.75 -3.81
CA LEU A 271 -21.54 27.89 -4.70
C LEU A 271 -20.56 27.50 -5.82
N THR A 272 -19.56 26.67 -5.48
CA THR A 272 -18.60 26.16 -6.46
C THR A 272 -19.29 25.31 -7.53
N VAL A 273 -20.23 24.44 -7.14
CA VAL A 273 -20.99 23.61 -8.09
C VAL A 273 -21.93 24.45 -8.94
N LEU A 274 -22.60 25.44 -8.36
CA LEU A 274 -23.46 26.37 -9.11
C LEU A 274 -22.69 27.13 -10.19
N ASN A 275 -21.45 27.54 -9.90
CA ASN A 275 -20.60 28.26 -10.84
C ASN A 275 -19.85 27.35 -11.82
N HIS A 276 -19.63 26.09 -11.45
CA HIS A 276 -18.85 25.11 -12.22
C HIS A 276 -19.49 23.72 -12.21
N PRO A 277 -20.70 23.55 -12.78
CA PRO A 277 -21.44 22.28 -12.72
C PRO A 277 -20.68 21.08 -13.31
N GLN A 278 -19.78 21.31 -14.27
CA GLN A 278 -18.93 20.30 -14.89
C GLN A 278 -18.01 19.56 -13.92
N ILE A 279 -17.83 20.06 -12.68
CA ILE A 279 -17.04 19.34 -11.66
C ILE A 279 -17.84 18.20 -11.01
N TYR A 280 -19.18 18.25 -11.09
CA TYR A 280 -20.08 17.35 -10.36
C TYR A 280 -19.76 15.86 -10.52
N PRO A 281 -19.47 15.32 -11.72
CA PRO A 281 -19.15 13.90 -11.89
C PRO A 281 -17.94 13.44 -11.08
N TYR A 282 -17.02 14.35 -10.74
CA TYR A 282 -15.80 14.05 -9.98
C TYR A 282 -15.97 14.15 -8.47
N ILE A 283 -17.04 14.77 -7.99
CA ILE A 283 -17.29 15.08 -6.58
C ILE A 283 -18.65 14.59 -6.07
N ALA A 284 -19.45 13.92 -6.92
CA ALA A 284 -20.84 13.58 -6.61
C ALA A 284 -20.98 12.88 -5.25
N ASP A 285 -20.17 11.85 -4.97
CA ASP A 285 -20.24 11.10 -3.71
C ASP A 285 -20.00 11.99 -2.47
N GLU A 286 -19.01 12.88 -2.53
CA GLU A 286 -18.74 13.85 -1.47
C GLU A 286 -19.82 14.93 -1.40
N PHE A 287 -20.31 15.42 -2.54
CA PHE A 287 -21.32 16.45 -2.62
C PHE A 287 -22.64 16.00 -2.01
N HIS A 288 -23.06 14.74 -2.24
CA HIS A 288 -24.24 14.11 -1.63
C HIS A 288 -24.19 13.98 -0.10
N ARG A 289 -23.00 14.12 0.49
CA ARG A 289 -22.79 14.06 1.94
C ARG A 289 -22.75 15.43 2.60
N LEU A 290 -23.01 16.50 1.85
CA LEU A 290 -23.12 17.84 2.43
C LEU A 290 -24.41 17.97 3.22
N GLU A 291 -24.32 18.59 4.39
CA GLU A 291 -25.47 18.96 5.20
C GLU A 291 -25.61 20.50 5.17
N MET A 292 -26.79 20.99 4.76
CA MET A 292 -27.09 22.41 4.76
C MET A 292 -27.86 22.81 6.01
N ASN A 293 -27.32 23.80 6.71
CA ASN A 293 -27.90 24.32 7.94
C ASN A 293 -28.87 25.50 7.73
N ILE A 294 -29.10 25.89 6.47
CA ILE A 294 -29.94 27.02 6.07
C ILE A 294 -31.04 26.46 5.15
N PRO A 295 -32.33 26.49 5.53
CA PRO A 295 -33.42 25.86 4.78
C PRO A 295 -33.48 26.28 3.31
N GLU A 296 -33.25 27.56 3.03
CA GLU A 296 -33.27 28.12 1.69
C GLU A 296 -32.15 27.53 0.81
N LEU A 297 -30.96 27.32 1.39
CA LEU A 297 -29.82 26.72 0.69
C LEU A 297 -29.93 25.20 0.59
N ASP A 298 -30.60 24.55 1.54
CA ASP A 298 -30.90 23.12 1.49
C ASP A 298 -31.84 22.81 0.31
N MET A 299 -32.86 23.66 0.11
CA MET A 299 -33.71 23.56 -1.07
C MET A 299 -32.90 23.76 -2.36
N ILE A 300 -32.05 24.78 -2.45
CA ILE A 300 -31.20 24.99 -3.65
C ILE A 300 -30.26 23.80 -3.87
N TYR A 301 -29.68 23.25 -2.82
CA TYR A 301 -28.78 22.10 -2.87
C TYR A 301 -29.46 20.87 -3.45
N HIS A 302 -30.63 20.48 -2.94
CA HIS A 302 -31.35 19.31 -3.44
C HIS A 302 -31.81 19.47 -4.89
N HIS A 303 -32.36 20.64 -5.25
CA HIS A 303 -32.74 20.92 -6.63
C HIS A 303 -31.53 20.95 -7.59
N THR A 304 -30.36 21.38 -7.11
CA THR A 304 -29.12 21.33 -7.88
C THR A 304 -28.72 19.88 -8.18
N ILE A 305 -28.80 18.99 -7.19
CA ILE A 305 -28.55 17.55 -7.39
C ILE A 305 -29.53 16.98 -8.39
N ASP A 306 -30.83 17.20 -8.19
CA ASP A 306 -31.89 16.68 -9.07
C ASP A 306 -31.67 17.12 -10.52
N ILE A 307 -31.34 18.39 -10.75
CA ILE A 307 -31.04 18.90 -12.09
C ILE A 307 -29.79 18.21 -12.65
N LEU A 308 -28.69 18.17 -11.90
CA LEU A 308 -27.43 17.60 -12.38
C LEU A 308 -27.56 16.11 -12.71
N GLU A 309 -28.26 15.33 -11.88
CA GLU A 309 -28.48 13.89 -12.11
C GLU A 309 -29.40 13.62 -13.29
N ASN A 310 -30.47 14.42 -13.46
CA ASN A 310 -31.39 14.24 -14.58
C ASN A 310 -30.76 14.62 -15.94
N ASN A 311 -29.66 15.38 -15.95
CA ASN A 311 -28.92 15.73 -17.16
C ASN A 311 -27.66 14.84 -17.35
N MET A 312 -27.38 13.89 -16.45
CA MET A 312 -26.26 12.95 -16.57
C MET A 312 -26.63 11.78 -17.49
N GLY A 313 -26.30 11.87 -18.77
CA GLY A 313 -26.45 10.77 -19.73
C GLY A 313 -26.90 11.15 -21.14
N GLU A 314 -27.20 12.41 -21.42
CA GLU A 314 -27.50 12.88 -22.78
C GLU A 314 -26.18 13.23 -23.49
N GLU A 315 -25.83 12.47 -24.54
CA GLU A 315 -24.50 12.43 -25.17
C GLU A 315 -23.99 13.74 -25.82
N GLU A 316 -24.74 14.86 -25.78
CA GLU A 316 -24.36 16.08 -26.53
C GLU A 316 -24.40 17.42 -25.77
N ASP A 317 -24.78 17.50 -24.49
CA ASP A 317 -25.00 18.82 -23.86
C ASP A 317 -24.71 18.85 -22.34
N ASP A 318 -23.43 18.81 -21.95
CA ASP A 318 -23.00 19.07 -20.57
C ASP A 318 -23.67 20.36 -20.04
N ILE A 319 -24.38 20.27 -18.90
CA ILE A 319 -25.08 21.40 -18.34
C ILE A 319 -24.08 22.46 -17.85
N ASP A 320 -24.11 23.64 -18.44
CA ASP A 320 -23.30 24.77 -18.02
C ASP A 320 -23.96 25.54 -16.86
N SER A 321 -23.19 26.43 -16.22
CA SER A 321 -23.69 27.21 -15.07
C SER A 321 -24.91 28.06 -15.44
N LEU A 322 -24.98 28.59 -16.67
CA LEU A 322 -26.10 29.42 -17.11
C LEU A 322 -27.40 28.60 -17.19
N ARG A 323 -27.34 27.40 -17.77
CA ARG A 323 -28.47 26.47 -17.88
C ARG A 323 -28.92 25.98 -16.50
N LEU A 324 -27.98 25.59 -15.64
CA LEU A 324 -28.28 25.17 -14.27
C LEU A 324 -29.01 26.28 -13.49
N LEU A 325 -28.47 27.50 -13.50
CA LEU A 325 -29.08 28.63 -12.81
C LEU A 325 -30.44 29.01 -13.38
N THR A 326 -30.66 28.82 -14.69
CA THR A 326 -31.96 29.07 -15.32
C THR A 326 -33.02 28.07 -14.85
N GLN A 327 -32.67 26.77 -14.83
CA GLN A 327 -33.59 25.73 -14.36
C GLN A 327 -33.93 25.88 -12.87
N LEU A 328 -32.96 26.24 -12.03
CA LEU A 328 -33.21 26.54 -10.61
C LEU A 328 -34.16 27.73 -10.43
N ARG A 329 -34.05 28.77 -11.26
CA ARG A 329 -34.97 29.93 -11.23
C ARG A 329 -36.39 29.53 -11.62
N GLU A 330 -36.55 28.66 -12.61
CA GLU A 330 -37.86 28.15 -13.07
C GLU A 330 -38.58 27.32 -12.00
N GLN A 331 -37.83 26.71 -11.08
CA GLN A 331 -38.38 25.98 -9.92
C GLN A 331 -38.85 26.90 -8.78
N GLY A 332 -38.83 28.22 -8.97
CA GLY A 332 -39.32 29.19 -7.99
C GLY A 332 -38.29 29.64 -6.95
N LEU A 333 -37.02 29.24 -7.09
CA LEU A 333 -35.93 29.58 -6.15
C LEU A 333 -35.20 30.88 -6.51
N SER A 334 -35.81 31.75 -7.33
CA SER A 334 -35.12 32.89 -7.95
C SER A 334 -34.58 33.92 -6.95
N GLU A 335 -35.36 34.30 -5.93
CA GLU A 335 -34.95 35.31 -4.95
C GLU A 335 -33.78 34.83 -4.07
N ASP A 336 -33.91 33.64 -3.48
CA ASP A 336 -32.89 33.04 -2.60
C ASP A 336 -31.59 32.74 -3.35
N LEU A 337 -31.70 32.26 -4.60
CA LEU A 337 -30.55 31.96 -5.45
C LEU A 337 -29.78 33.24 -5.82
N ASP A 338 -30.47 34.30 -6.22
CA ASP A 338 -29.85 35.56 -6.59
C ASP A 338 -29.24 36.27 -5.37
N GLU A 339 -29.83 36.15 -4.18
CA GLU A 339 -29.24 36.65 -2.94
C GLU A 339 -27.97 35.86 -2.57
N PHE A 340 -28.00 34.54 -2.72
CA PHE A 340 -26.86 33.67 -2.43
C PHE A 340 -25.65 33.95 -3.33
N LEU A 341 -25.86 34.05 -4.64
CA LEU A 341 -24.79 34.29 -5.62
C LEU A 341 -24.08 35.65 -5.43
N LYS A 342 -24.78 36.65 -4.85
CA LYS A 342 -24.24 38.00 -4.58
C LYS A 342 -23.31 38.07 -3.36
N GLN A 343 -23.18 37.00 -2.57
CA GLN A 343 -22.38 37.02 -1.36
C GLN A 343 -20.87 37.01 -1.65
N GLU A 344 -20.28 38.17 -1.95
CA GLU A 344 -18.85 38.32 -2.27
C GLU A 344 -17.91 37.73 -1.20
N ARG A 345 -18.36 37.73 0.05
CA ARG A 345 -17.62 37.15 1.20
C ARG A 345 -17.28 35.67 1.02
N LEU A 346 -18.09 34.90 0.28
CA LEU A 346 -17.86 33.47 0.05
C LEU A 346 -16.65 33.23 -0.85
N TYR A 347 -16.32 34.18 -1.72
CA TYR A 347 -15.19 34.09 -2.64
C TYR A 347 -13.86 34.57 -2.04
N ILE A 348 -13.85 35.14 -0.83
CA ILE A 348 -12.62 35.63 -0.17
C ILE A 348 -11.67 34.46 0.13
N HIS A 349 -12.22 33.29 0.45
CA HIS A 349 -11.47 32.10 0.85
C HIS A 349 -11.50 30.96 -0.17
N ALA A 350 -12.29 31.11 -1.24
CA ALA A 350 -12.43 30.14 -2.31
C ALA A 350 -12.40 30.84 -3.67
N GLY A 351 -11.21 31.34 -4.05
CA GLY A 351 -11.00 31.98 -5.35
C GLY A 351 -11.41 31.09 -6.52
N PHE A 352 -11.14 29.78 -6.41
CA PHE A 352 -11.54 28.77 -7.38
C PHE A 352 -13.05 28.67 -7.60
N ALA A 353 -13.88 29.11 -6.64
CA ALA A 353 -15.33 29.07 -6.78
C ALA A 353 -15.86 30.20 -7.68
N ARG A 354 -15.04 31.20 -8.03
CA ARG A 354 -15.51 32.38 -8.79
C ARG A 354 -15.97 31.99 -10.19
N PRO A 355 -17.07 32.60 -10.69
CA PRO A 355 -17.51 32.41 -12.06
C PRO A 355 -16.48 33.01 -13.03
N GLY A 356 -16.12 32.25 -14.08
CA GLY A 356 -15.31 32.77 -15.19
C GLY A 356 -13.79 32.81 -15.00
N GLU A 357 -13.21 32.04 -14.07
CA GLU A 357 -11.76 31.78 -14.12
C GLU A 357 -11.44 31.04 -15.43
N LYS A 358 -10.52 31.63 -16.20
CA LYS A 358 -10.31 31.33 -17.62
C LYS A 358 -9.97 29.85 -17.83
N ASN A 359 -10.63 29.23 -18.81
CA ASN A 359 -10.27 27.97 -19.47
C ASN A 359 -8.91 28.02 -20.22
N GLN A 360 -7.93 28.77 -19.71
CA GLN A 360 -6.56 28.73 -20.20
C GLN A 360 -5.75 27.82 -19.29
N PRO A 361 -5.02 26.84 -19.84
CA PRO A 361 -4.09 26.04 -19.07
C PRO A 361 -3.14 26.98 -18.32
N ASN A 362 -2.97 26.75 -17.03
CA ASN A 362 -1.90 27.44 -16.31
C ASN A 362 -0.53 26.97 -16.87
N ASP A 363 0.57 27.57 -16.41
CA ASP A 363 1.94 27.20 -16.84
C ASP A 363 2.28 25.70 -16.60
N GLN A 364 1.41 24.95 -15.92
CA GLN A 364 1.53 23.52 -15.60
C GLN A 364 0.59 22.64 -16.45
N GLY A 365 -0.19 23.22 -17.36
CA GLY A 365 -1.07 22.49 -18.26
C GLY A 365 -2.41 22.06 -17.64
N GLU A 366 -2.73 22.48 -16.42
CA GLU A 366 -3.99 22.13 -15.74
C GLU A 366 -5.15 22.93 -16.33
N THR A 367 -6.24 22.24 -16.67
CA THR A 367 -7.47 22.86 -17.16
C THR A 367 -8.23 23.56 -16.04
N GLY A 368 -9.09 24.53 -16.38
CA GLY A 368 -9.88 25.27 -15.38
C GLY A 368 -10.70 24.34 -14.47
N VAL A 369 -11.23 23.25 -15.00
CA VAL A 369 -12.03 22.26 -14.26
C VAL A 369 -11.19 21.52 -13.21
N GLU A 370 -9.96 21.14 -13.53
CA GLU A 370 -9.07 20.41 -12.62
C GLU A 370 -8.67 21.25 -11.40
N LEU A 371 -8.46 22.56 -11.60
CA LEU A 371 -8.18 23.50 -10.52
C LEU A 371 -9.36 23.63 -9.56
N VAL A 372 -10.58 23.71 -10.11
CA VAL A 372 -11.81 23.81 -9.32
C VAL A 372 -12.06 22.52 -8.53
N VAL A 373 -11.93 21.34 -9.17
CA VAL A 373 -12.07 20.04 -8.49
C VAL A 373 -11.04 19.91 -7.36
N THR A 374 -9.79 20.30 -7.61
CA THR A 374 -8.71 20.25 -6.61
C THR A 374 -9.00 21.17 -5.43
N GLY A 375 -9.45 22.40 -5.70
CA GLY A 375 -9.84 23.35 -4.67
C GLY A 375 -11.00 22.86 -3.82
N TRP A 376 -12.04 22.32 -4.48
CA TRP A 376 -13.22 21.76 -3.84
C TRP A 376 -12.89 20.57 -2.93
N LYS A 377 -12.13 19.58 -3.44
CA LYS A 377 -11.73 18.40 -2.64
C LYS A 377 -10.79 18.75 -1.49
N SER A 378 -9.92 19.75 -1.68
CA SER A 378 -9.07 20.24 -0.60
C SER A 378 -9.90 20.84 0.53
N LEU A 379 -10.90 21.64 0.19
CA LEU A 379 -11.83 22.24 1.15
C LEU A 379 -12.68 21.19 1.87
N TRP A 380 -13.23 20.21 1.13
CA TRP A 380 -13.98 19.07 1.68
C TRP A 380 -13.16 18.33 2.73
N ASN A 381 -11.95 17.93 2.37
CA ASN A 381 -11.10 17.12 3.24
C ASN A 381 -10.67 17.89 4.49
N GLN A 382 -10.42 19.20 4.36
CA GLN A 382 -10.07 20.04 5.49
C GLN A 382 -11.26 20.22 6.45
N TRP A 383 -12.46 20.41 5.90
CA TRP A 383 -13.69 20.53 6.68
C TRP A 383 -14.09 19.22 7.36
N ASN A 384 -14.17 18.13 6.61
CA ASN A 384 -14.60 16.83 7.13
C ASN A 384 -13.66 16.32 8.24
N ARG A 385 -12.35 16.57 8.11
CA ARG A 385 -11.39 16.32 9.20
C ARG A 385 -11.66 17.18 10.43
N ALA A 386 -11.99 18.46 10.27
CA ALA A 386 -12.28 19.35 11.38
C ALA A 386 -13.59 18.96 12.11
N VAL A 387 -14.63 18.61 11.36
CA VAL A 387 -15.92 18.13 11.88
C VAL A 387 -15.71 16.85 12.69
N LEU A 388 -15.11 15.81 12.08
CA LEU A 388 -14.91 14.53 12.76
C LEU A 388 -13.95 14.59 13.93
N THR A 389 -12.92 15.44 13.88
CA THR A 389 -12.02 15.61 15.04
C THR A 389 -12.80 16.14 16.25
N ALA A 390 -13.70 17.09 16.01
CA ALA A 390 -14.50 17.66 17.07
C ALA A 390 -15.65 16.72 17.52
N ASP A 391 -16.20 15.90 16.62
CA ASP A 391 -17.20 14.88 16.99
C ASP A 391 -16.56 13.73 17.78
N ILE A 392 -15.31 13.37 17.47
CA ILE A 392 -14.50 12.47 18.31
C ILE A 392 -14.25 13.08 19.69
N MET A 393 -13.93 14.38 19.77
CA MET A 393 -13.74 15.04 21.06
C MET A 393 -15.04 15.06 21.89
N ALA A 394 -16.17 15.36 21.26
CA ALA A 394 -17.48 15.34 21.91
C ALA A 394 -17.86 13.92 22.36
N ALA A 395 -17.70 12.91 21.49
CA ALA A 395 -17.97 11.52 21.81
C ALA A 395 -17.04 10.97 22.91
N ARG A 396 -15.77 11.41 22.96
CA ARG A 396 -14.85 11.07 24.06
C ARG A 396 -15.29 11.69 25.40
N LEU A 397 -15.72 12.96 25.39
CA LEU A 397 -16.24 13.63 26.58
C LEU A 397 -17.53 12.97 27.08
N GLU A 398 -18.41 12.55 26.17
CA GLU A 398 -19.67 11.87 26.47
C GLU A 398 -19.42 10.46 27.00
N LEU A 399 -18.51 9.69 26.38
CA LEU A 399 -18.08 8.38 26.87
C LEU A 399 -17.43 8.47 28.26
N ALA A 400 -16.66 9.53 28.53
CA ALA A 400 -16.06 9.78 29.85
C ALA A 400 -17.10 10.15 30.92
N ARG A 401 -18.25 10.72 30.53
CA ARG A 401 -19.36 11.06 31.43
C ARG A 401 -20.30 9.88 31.66
N ASN A 402 -20.55 9.08 30.63
CA ASN A 402 -21.46 7.94 30.67
C ASN A 402 -20.93 6.80 29.80
N MET A 403 -20.36 5.79 30.45
CA MET A 403 -19.75 4.64 29.80
C MET A 403 -20.82 3.60 29.45
N THR A 404 -21.44 3.78 28.28
CA THR A 404 -22.43 2.85 27.72
C THR A 404 -21.89 2.19 26.45
N PRO A 405 -22.33 0.95 26.11
CA PRO A 405 -21.96 0.27 24.87
C PRO A 405 -22.28 1.08 23.60
N GLU A 406 -23.34 1.89 23.63
CA GLU A 406 -23.73 2.79 22.54
C GLU A 406 -22.70 3.91 22.33
N ASN A 407 -22.22 4.53 23.42
CA ASN A 407 -21.20 5.58 23.38
C ASN A 407 -19.83 5.04 22.94
N GLU A 408 -19.48 3.80 23.33
CA GLU A 408 -18.26 3.12 22.84
C GLU A 408 -18.35 2.84 21.34
N SER A 409 -19.49 2.32 20.88
CA SER A 409 -19.75 2.04 19.47
C SER A 409 -19.71 3.30 18.61
N ARG A 410 -20.32 4.39 19.09
CA ARG A 410 -20.28 5.70 18.43
C ARG A 410 -18.85 6.25 18.32
N MET A 411 -18.01 6.07 19.34
CA MET A 411 -16.61 6.50 19.31
C MET A 411 -15.75 5.67 18.34
N LEU A 412 -15.98 4.35 18.27
CA LEU A 412 -15.34 3.46 17.31
C LEU A 412 -15.73 3.80 15.87
N ALA A 413 -17.01 4.06 15.61
CA ALA A 413 -17.51 4.47 14.29
C ALA A 413 -16.90 5.81 13.83
N LEU A 414 -16.80 6.80 14.72
CA LEU A 414 -16.17 8.09 14.40
C LEU A 414 -14.67 7.98 14.15
N LYS A 415 -13.96 7.12 14.88
CA LYS A 415 -12.53 6.82 14.61
C LYS A 415 -12.35 6.15 13.24
N GLN A 416 -13.19 5.18 12.93
CA GLN A 416 -13.19 4.49 11.65
C GLN A 416 -13.44 5.47 10.49
N ALA A 417 -14.40 6.39 10.65
CA ALA A 417 -14.69 7.43 9.65
C ALA A 417 -13.51 8.40 9.42
N VAL A 418 -12.73 8.73 10.47
CA VAL A 418 -11.49 9.53 10.31
C VAL A 418 -10.40 8.75 9.59
N ASP A 419 -10.24 7.47 9.92
CA ASP A 419 -9.28 6.60 9.24
C ASP A 419 -9.65 6.41 7.76
N ASP A 420 -10.96 6.43 7.44
CA ASP A 420 -11.48 6.33 6.09
C ASP A 420 -11.33 7.63 5.27
N LEU A 421 -11.21 8.81 5.90
CA LEU A 421 -10.85 10.10 5.25
C LEU A 421 -9.33 10.37 5.19
N GLY A 422 -8.56 9.52 5.84
CA GLY A 422 -7.11 9.43 5.67
C GLY A 422 -6.70 8.61 4.44
N LYS A 423 -7.62 7.77 3.93
CA LYS A 423 -7.51 7.02 2.67
C LYS A 423 -7.90 7.89 1.48
#